data_AF-A0A416EHN3-F1
#
_entry.id   AF-A0A416EHN3-F1
#
_cell.length_a   1.000
_cell.length_b   1.000
_cell.length_c   1.000
_cell.angle_alpha   90.00
_cell.angle_beta   90.00
_cell.angle_gamma   90.00
#
_symmetry.space_group_name_H-M   'P 1'
#
loop_
_entity.id
_entity.type
_entity.pdbx_description
1 polymer ?
#
loop_
_entity_poly.entity_id
_entity_poly.type
_entity_poly.pdbx_seq_one_letter_code
_entity_poly.pdbx_strand_id
1 'polypeptide(L)'
;MKTKRRFKPSYLLMGAGILAVAAIIAFFAFIFYYRSSEQKFRYGLDNAVIYGRVNECIRGEYKGESMALSDFNANSIYKQMLLGHRQFFVSAKKTDEECVTVDFGGGYLLRIWPVDKDNMVYISFQWEGKNAEFIMNDINFAYISRAVSPEGIDNPNRPWEDAG
;
A
#
# COMPACT_ATOMS: atom_id res chain seq x y z
N MET A 1 -12.26 -44.21 -40.68
CA MET A 1 -13.31 -43.16 -40.70
C MET A 1 -13.27 -42.36 -39.40
N LYS A 2 -12.97 -41.05 -39.45
CA LYS A 2 -13.08 -40.17 -38.27
C LYS A 2 -14.50 -39.61 -38.21
N THR A 3 -15.31 -40.08 -37.26
CA THR A 3 -16.66 -39.55 -37.00
C THR A 3 -16.54 -38.12 -36.45
N LYS A 4 -16.83 -37.12 -37.28
CA LYS A 4 -17.01 -35.72 -36.84
C LYS A 4 -18.27 -35.66 -35.96
N ARG A 5 -18.10 -35.73 -34.63
CA ARG A 5 -19.20 -35.49 -33.67
C ARG A 5 -19.68 -34.05 -33.86
N ARG A 6 -20.89 -33.88 -34.41
CA ARG A 6 -21.58 -32.57 -34.45
C ARG A 6 -22.01 -32.23 -33.02
N PHE A 7 -21.29 -31.31 -32.37
CA PHE A 7 -21.71 -30.77 -31.07
C PHE A 7 -23.07 -30.10 -31.24
N LYS A 8 -24.07 -30.54 -30.46
CA LYS A 8 -25.40 -29.90 -30.49
C LYS A 8 -25.28 -28.49 -29.89
N PRO A 9 -25.88 -27.46 -30.50
CA PRO A 9 -25.83 -26.07 -30.01
C PRO A 9 -26.28 -25.91 -28.56
N SER A 10 -27.18 -26.77 -28.07
CA SER A 10 -27.64 -26.79 -26.69
C SER A 10 -26.53 -27.07 -25.67
N TYR A 11 -25.53 -27.90 -26.00
CA TYR A 11 -24.38 -28.14 -25.12
C TYR A 11 -23.41 -26.96 -25.09
N LEU A 12 -23.32 -26.20 -26.19
CA LEU A 12 -22.54 -24.97 -26.25
C LEU A 12 -23.19 -23.86 -25.41
N LEU A 13 -24.53 -23.74 -25.48
CA LEU A 13 -25.29 -22.78 -24.66
C LEU A 13 -25.24 -23.11 -23.16
N MET A 14 -25.35 -24.40 -22.80
CA MET A 14 -25.22 -24.84 -21.41
C MET A 14 -23.80 -24.61 -20.88
N GLY A 15 -22.77 -24.90 -21.69
CA GLY A 15 -21.38 -24.60 -21.35
C GLY A 15 -21.11 -23.11 -21.18
N ALA A 16 -21.67 -22.27 -22.06
CA ALA A 16 -21.59 -20.82 -21.94
C ALA A 16 -22.26 -20.31 -20.65
N GLY A 17 -23.41 -20.88 -20.28
CA GLY A 17 -24.09 -20.56 -19.02
C GLY A 17 -23.25 -20.89 -17.78
N ILE A 18 -22.62 -22.07 -17.75
CA ILE A 18 -21.73 -22.48 -16.65
C ILE A 18 -20.51 -21.54 -16.55
N LEU A 19 -19.90 -21.20 -17.69
CA LEU A 19 -18.78 -20.26 -17.72
C LEU A 19 -19.18 -18.86 -17.24
N ALA A 20 -20.37 -18.39 -17.61
CA ALA A 20 -20.88 -17.10 -17.15
C ALA A 20 -21.08 -17.07 -15.63
N VAL A 21 -21.67 -18.13 -15.05
CA VAL A 21 -21.83 -18.25 -13.59
C VAL A 21 -20.48 -18.30 -12.89
N ALA A 22 -19.53 -19.09 -13.40
CA ALA A 22 -18.18 -19.16 -12.84
C ALA A 22 -17.46 -17.80 -12.89
N ALA A 23 -17.59 -17.05 -13.98
CA ALA A 23 -17.03 -15.71 -14.10
C ALA A 23 -17.63 -14.72 -13.10
N ILE A 24 -18.95 -14.78 -12.87
CA ILE A 24 -19.63 -13.95 -11.87
C ILE A 24 -19.14 -14.27 -10.45
N ILE A 25 -19.02 -15.56 -10.10
CA ILE A 25 -18.49 -15.98 -8.79
C ILE A 25 -17.04 -15.50 -8.61
N ALA A 26 -16.20 -15.68 -9.63
CA ALA A 26 -14.81 -15.22 -9.60
C ALA A 26 -14.72 -13.70 -9.43
N PHE A 27 -15.60 -12.94 -10.10
CA PHE A 27 -15.69 -11.49 -9.95
C PHE A 27 -16.06 -11.05 -8.53
N PHE A 28 -17.09 -11.65 -7.93
CA PHE A 28 -17.44 -11.34 -6.54
C PHE A 28 -16.34 -11.75 -5.56
N ALA A 29 -15.75 -12.93 -5.72
CA ALA A 29 -14.63 -13.37 -4.89
C ALA A 29 -13.45 -12.39 -4.96
N PHE A 30 -13.13 -11.90 -6.17
CA PHE A 30 -12.11 -10.88 -6.38
C PHE A 30 -12.44 -9.56 -5.65
N ILE A 31 -13.68 -9.06 -5.77
CA ILE A 31 -14.11 -7.83 -5.07
C ILE A 31 -14.02 -7.98 -3.56
N PHE A 32 -14.49 -9.11 -3.00
CA PHE A 32 -14.43 -9.36 -1.57
C PHE A 32 -12.99 -9.44 -1.07
N TYR A 33 -12.13 -10.16 -1.80
CA TYR A 33 -10.71 -10.23 -1.48
C TYR A 33 -10.07 -8.83 -1.51
N TYR A 34 -10.35 -8.03 -2.53
CA TYR A 34 -9.83 -6.68 -2.68
C TYR A 34 -10.21 -5.80 -1.49
N ARG A 35 -11.52 -5.69 -1.20
CA ARG A 35 -12.01 -4.87 -0.10
C ARG A 35 -11.49 -5.34 1.25
N SER A 36 -11.43 -6.66 1.48
CA SER A 36 -10.89 -7.20 2.72
C SER A 36 -9.41 -6.85 2.89
N SER A 37 -8.62 -6.91 1.81
CA SER A 37 -7.20 -6.58 1.88
C SER A 37 -6.96 -5.09 2.09
N GLU A 38 -7.74 -4.23 1.45
CA GLU A 38 -7.68 -2.77 1.67
C GLU A 38 -8.09 -2.40 3.10
N GLN A 39 -9.18 -2.98 3.62
CA GLN A 39 -9.61 -2.76 4.99
C GLN A 39 -8.56 -3.20 6.01
N LYS A 40 -7.92 -4.36 5.80
CA LYS A 40 -6.84 -4.85 6.67
C LYS A 40 -5.63 -3.91 6.67
N PHE A 41 -5.27 -3.39 5.49
CA PHE A 41 -4.19 -2.39 5.39
C PHE A 41 -4.55 -1.12 6.15
N ARG A 42 -5.73 -0.52 5.89
CA ARG A 42 -6.18 0.69 6.57
C ARG A 42 -6.24 0.50 8.09
N TYR A 43 -6.84 -0.59 8.55
CA TYR A 43 -6.90 -0.93 9.98
C TYR A 43 -5.51 -1.10 10.60
N GLY A 44 -4.59 -1.79 9.92
CA GLY A 44 -3.22 -1.95 10.40
C GLY A 44 -2.48 -0.61 10.47
N LEU A 45 -2.67 0.26 9.47
CA LEU A 45 -2.05 1.58 9.43
C LEU A 45 -2.62 2.51 10.51
N ASP A 46 -3.93 2.49 10.73
CA ASP A 46 -4.60 3.25 11.79
C ASP A 46 -4.00 2.87 13.16
N ASN A 47 -3.88 1.58 13.44
CA ASN A 47 -3.30 1.09 14.69
C ASN A 47 -1.81 1.47 14.83
N ALA A 48 -1.04 1.39 13.74
CA ALA A 48 0.36 1.81 13.74
C ALA A 48 0.50 3.29 14.09
N VAL A 49 -0.30 4.17 13.46
CA VAL A 49 -0.26 5.62 13.72
C VAL A 49 -0.70 5.92 15.15
N ILE A 50 -1.78 5.30 15.64
CA ILE A 50 -2.24 5.45 17.02
C ILE A 50 -1.15 5.01 17.99
N TYR A 51 -0.57 3.82 17.79
CA TYR A 51 0.49 3.30 18.64
C TYR A 51 1.70 4.22 18.65
N GLY A 52 2.19 4.63 17.48
CA GLY A 52 3.34 5.50 17.35
C GLY A 52 3.14 6.86 18.01
N ARG A 53 1.93 7.44 17.92
CA ARG A 53 1.59 8.70 18.62
C ARG A 53 1.53 8.55 20.13
N VAL A 54 0.86 7.51 20.63
CA VAL A 54 0.70 7.28 22.07
C VAL A 54 2.05 7.04 22.75
N ASN A 55 3.00 6.44 22.04
CA ASN A 55 4.34 6.13 22.56
C ASN A 55 5.41 7.12 22.05
N GLU A 56 5.03 8.19 21.35
CA GLU A 56 5.93 9.22 20.80
C GLU A 56 7.12 8.67 19.99
N CYS A 57 6.94 7.54 19.30
CA CYS A 57 8.03 6.77 18.69
C CYS A 57 7.98 6.71 17.15
N ILE A 58 7.29 7.66 16.51
CA ILE A 58 7.23 7.71 15.04
C ILE A 58 8.55 8.25 14.49
N ARG A 59 9.31 7.39 13.83
CA ARG A 59 10.58 7.69 13.18
C ARG A 59 10.44 7.63 11.66
N GLY A 60 10.88 8.66 10.96
CA GLY A 60 11.05 8.68 9.51
C GLY A 60 12.52 8.55 9.13
N GLU A 61 12.82 7.84 8.05
CA GLU A 61 14.17 7.72 7.50
C GLU A 61 14.15 7.85 5.98
N TYR A 62 15.05 8.68 5.45
CA TYR A 62 15.26 8.86 4.02
C TYR A 62 16.65 9.44 3.74
N LYS A 63 17.39 8.93 2.75
CA LYS A 63 18.74 9.43 2.39
C LYS A 63 19.74 9.40 3.55
N GLY A 64 19.62 8.38 4.40
CA GLY A 64 20.45 8.18 5.58
C GLY A 64 20.13 9.13 6.76
N GLU A 65 19.17 10.04 6.61
CA GLU A 65 18.72 10.92 7.68
C GLU A 65 17.57 10.27 8.44
N SER A 66 17.69 10.25 9.77
CA SER A 66 16.72 9.65 10.67
C SER A 66 16.11 10.71 11.58
N MET A 67 14.80 10.92 11.46
CA MET A 67 14.07 12.01 12.09
C MET A 67 12.91 11.48 12.95
N ALA A 68 12.72 12.06 14.14
CA ALA A 68 11.47 11.97 14.87
C ALA A 68 10.42 12.86 14.22
N LEU A 69 9.34 12.25 13.74
CA LEU A 69 8.33 12.96 12.99
C LEU A 69 7.43 13.78 13.90
N SER A 70 7.18 15.04 13.53
CA SER A 70 6.12 15.82 14.15
C SER A 70 4.75 15.17 13.90
N ASP A 71 3.79 15.39 14.80
CA ASP A 71 2.43 14.88 14.64
C ASP A 71 1.80 15.27 13.31
N PHE A 72 2.06 16.50 12.86
CA PHE A 72 1.57 17.01 11.58
C PHE A 72 2.14 16.25 10.40
N ASN A 73 3.46 16.01 10.39
CA ASN A 73 4.14 15.31 9.30
C ASN A 73 3.73 13.84 9.27
N ALA A 74 3.68 13.17 10.43
CA ALA A 74 3.18 11.81 10.55
C ALA A 74 1.72 11.69 10.05
N ASN A 75 0.84 12.65 10.42
CA ASN A 75 -0.53 12.69 9.94
C ASN A 75 -0.63 12.93 8.43
N SER A 76 0.27 13.72 7.88
CA SER A 76 0.30 14.03 6.45
C SER A 76 0.65 12.80 5.63
N ILE A 77 1.63 12.00 6.07
CA ILE A 77 1.96 10.71 5.44
C ILE A 77 0.75 9.77 5.53
N TYR A 78 0.16 9.63 6.72
CA TYR A 78 -1.04 8.81 6.92
C TYR A 78 -2.19 9.20 5.98
N LYS A 79 -2.50 10.51 5.87
CA LYS A 79 -3.54 11.00 4.97
C LYS A 79 -3.25 10.69 3.50
N GLN A 80 -2.00 10.83 3.07
CA GLN A 80 -1.60 10.42 1.71
C GLN A 80 -1.91 8.93 1.49
N MET A 81 -1.53 8.06 2.43
CA MET A 81 -1.81 6.61 2.33
C MET A 81 -3.30 6.28 2.33
N LEU A 82 -4.15 7.08 2.98
CA LEU A 82 -5.60 6.88 2.96
C LEU A 82 -6.26 7.33 1.66
N LEU A 83 -5.71 8.37 1.03
CA LEU A 83 -6.24 8.97 -0.19
C LEU A 83 -5.83 8.20 -1.44
N GLY A 84 -4.65 7.60 -1.46
CA GLY A 84 -4.22 6.81 -2.61
C GLY A 84 -5.08 5.57 -2.82
N HIS A 85 -5.07 5.06 -4.05
CA HIS A 85 -5.79 3.84 -4.40
C HIS A 85 -4.81 2.70 -4.68
N ARG A 86 -5.10 1.52 -4.15
CA ARG A 86 -4.29 0.34 -4.42
C ARG A 86 -4.52 -0.13 -5.86
N GLN A 87 -3.42 -0.27 -6.60
CA GLN A 87 -3.45 -0.71 -7.99
C GLN A 87 -3.24 -2.23 -8.11
N PHE A 88 -3.99 -2.85 -9.02
CA PHE A 88 -3.84 -4.26 -9.42
C PHE A 88 -3.27 -4.35 -10.83
N PHE A 89 -2.57 -5.44 -11.12
CA PHE A 89 -2.02 -5.73 -12.46
C PHE A 89 -0.99 -4.71 -12.97
N VAL A 90 -0.38 -3.94 -12.06
CA VAL A 90 0.70 -3.04 -12.42
C VAL A 90 2.02 -3.81 -12.36
N SER A 91 2.65 -3.99 -13.52
CA SER A 91 4.00 -4.56 -13.64
C SER A 91 5.09 -3.52 -13.35
N ALA A 92 4.81 -2.53 -12.51
CA ALA A 92 5.81 -1.53 -12.14
C ALA A 92 6.76 -2.16 -11.14
N LYS A 93 8.05 -1.92 -11.37
CA LYS A 93 9.10 -2.34 -10.46
C LYS A 93 9.39 -1.19 -9.52
N LYS A 94 9.82 -1.55 -8.30
CA LYS A 94 10.47 -0.58 -7.40
C LYS A 94 11.66 0.00 -8.18
N THR A 95 11.84 1.31 -8.08
CA THR A 95 13.10 1.92 -8.52
C THR A 95 14.23 1.46 -7.60
N ASP A 96 15.47 1.60 -8.05
CA ASP A 96 16.65 1.40 -7.20
C ASP A 96 16.93 2.62 -6.27
N GLU A 97 16.03 3.62 -6.30
CA GLU A 97 16.11 4.76 -5.40
C GLU A 97 15.84 4.34 -3.95
N GLU A 98 16.42 5.09 -3.03
CA GLU A 98 16.16 4.89 -1.60
C GLU A 98 14.68 5.07 -1.27
N CYS A 99 14.17 4.20 -0.40
CA CYS A 99 12.82 4.33 0.11
C CYS A 99 12.74 5.29 1.28
N VAL A 100 11.57 5.92 1.43
CA VAL A 100 11.16 6.47 2.71
C VAL A 100 10.74 5.32 3.61
N THR A 101 11.29 5.27 4.82
CA THR A 101 10.88 4.35 5.87
C THR A 101 10.20 5.13 6.98
N VAL A 102 9.07 4.63 7.47
CA VAL A 102 8.38 5.16 8.66
C VAL A 102 8.19 4.00 9.64
N ASP A 103 8.93 4.04 10.73
CA ASP A 103 8.81 3.11 11.85
C ASP A 103 7.87 3.73 12.89
N PHE A 104 6.77 3.05 13.20
CA PHE A 104 5.83 3.49 14.22
C PHE A 104 6.10 2.84 15.58
N GLY A 105 7.19 2.08 15.72
CA GLY A 105 7.47 1.25 16.88
C GLY A 105 6.67 -0.06 16.88
N GLY A 106 6.88 -0.92 17.87
CA GLY A 106 6.05 -2.12 18.07
C GLY A 106 6.04 -3.14 16.92
N GLY A 107 7.00 -3.05 15.99
CA GLY A 107 7.07 -3.88 14.78
C GLY A 107 6.20 -3.40 13.61
N TYR A 108 5.64 -2.18 13.71
CA TYR A 108 4.91 -1.52 12.63
C TYR A 108 5.85 -0.71 11.75
N LEU A 109 6.03 -1.14 10.50
CA LEU A 109 7.01 -0.55 9.59
C LEU A 109 6.43 -0.32 8.20
N LEU A 110 6.44 0.93 7.76
CA LEU A 110 5.99 1.35 6.44
C LEU A 110 7.19 1.74 5.59
N ARG A 111 7.34 1.14 4.42
CA ARG A 111 8.37 1.50 3.44
C ARG A 111 7.71 1.88 2.13
N ILE A 112 8.16 2.99 1.56
CA ILE A 112 7.57 3.63 0.39
C ILE A 112 8.70 3.87 -0.61
N TRP A 113 8.61 3.27 -1.80
CA TRP A 113 9.55 3.49 -2.89
C TRP A 113 8.86 4.28 -4.00
N PRO A 114 9.55 5.21 -4.66
CA PRO A 114 9.06 5.75 -5.91
C PRO A 114 9.05 4.65 -6.97
N VAL A 115 8.09 4.74 -7.89
CA VAL A 115 8.11 3.94 -9.13
C VAL A 115 8.34 4.87 -10.32
N ASP A 116 8.65 4.29 -11.47
CA ASP A 116 8.93 4.97 -12.74
C ASP A 116 7.72 5.73 -13.36
N LYS A 117 6.67 5.96 -12.57
CA LYS A 117 5.43 6.62 -12.97
C LYS A 117 5.06 7.69 -11.96
N ASP A 118 4.71 8.86 -12.49
CA ASP A 118 4.28 9.99 -11.67
C ASP A 118 3.11 9.62 -10.76
N ASN A 119 3.18 10.14 -9.53
CA ASN A 119 2.19 9.93 -8.47
C ASN A 119 1.89 8.47 -8.14
N MET A 120 2.83 7.56 -8.40
CA MET A 120 2.73 6.19 -7.98
C MET A 120 3.87 5.85 -7.02
N VAL A 121 3.57 4.99 -6.05
CA VAL A 121 4.56 4.46 -5.11
C VAL A 121 4.35 2.97 -4.92
N TYR A 122 5.44 2.27 -4.68
CA TYR A 122 5.38 0.91 -4.15
C TYR A 122 5.42 0.99 -2.62
N ILE A 123 4.57 0.22 -1.96
CA ILE A 123 4.46 0.14 -0.51
C ILE A 123 4.77 -1.27 -0.04
N SER A 124 5.58 -1.37 1.02
CA SER A 124 5.64 -2.52 1.91
C SER A 124 5.22 -2.05 3.30
N PHE A 125 4.22 -2.69 3.88
CA PHE A 125 3.76 -2.39 5.22
C PHE A 125 3.76 -3.66 6.06
N GLN A 126 4.50 -3.61 7.17
CA GLN A 126 4.58 -4.66 8.16
C GLN A 126 3.79 -4.27 9.39
N TRP A 127 2.91 -5.15 9.88
CA TRP A 127 2.12 -4.95 11.09
C TRP A 127 1.78 -6.30 11.73
N GLU A 128 1.93 -6.44 13.05
CA GLU A 128 1.57 -7.68 13.79
C GLU A 128 2.13 -8.98 13.15
N GLY A 129 3.35 -8.95 12.62
CA GLY A 129 3.96 -10.10 11.93
C GLY A 129 3.38 -10.42 10.54
N LYS A 130 2.45 -9.62 10.03
CA LYS A 130 1.96 -9.64 8.65
C LYS A 130 2.75 -8.62 7.83
N ASN A 131 2.89 -8.90 6.54
CA ASN A 131 3.44 -7.97 5.55
C ASN A 131 2.44 -7.85 4.39
N ALA A 132 2.23 -6.64 3.89
CA ALA A 132 1.54 -6.39 2.65
C ALA A 132 2.41 -5.56 1.73
N GLU A 133 2.42 -5.97 0.47
CA GLU A 133 3.17 -5.35 -0.59
C GLU A 133 2.25 -5.04 -1.76
N PHE A 134 2.25 -3.80 -2.22
CA PHE A 134 1.39 -3.35 -3.32
C PHE A 134 1.81 -1.98 -3.84
N ILE A 135 1.25 -1.60 -4.98
CA ILE A 135 1.43 -0.27 -5.56
C ILE A 135 0.21 0.59 -5.23
N MET A 136 0.45 1.85 -4.91
CA MET A 136 -0.59 2.88 -4.81
C MET A 136 -0.38 3.95 -5.88
N ASN A 137 -1.47 4.46 -6.43
CA ASN A 137 -1.46 5.69 -7.25
C ASN A 137 -2.01 6.87 -6.46
N ASP A 138 -1.89 8.05 -7.06
CA ASP A 138 -2.28 9.34 -6.49
C ASP A 138 -1.50 9.69 -5.20
N ILE A 139 -0.28 9.15 -5.10
CA ILE A 139 0.65 9.40 -4.00
C ILE A 139 1.83 10.20 -4.49
N ASN A 140 2.02 11.40 -3.93
CA ASN A 140 3.18 12.24 -4.25
C ASN A 140 4.39 11.83 -3.37
N PHE A 141 5.32 11.08 -3.96
CA PHE A 141 6.53 10.65 -3.25
C PHE A 141 7.37 11.82 -2.73
N ALA A 142 7.50 12.91 -3.51
CA ALA A 142 8.27 14.08 -3.11
C ALA A 142 7.67 14.79 -1.88
N TYR A 143 6.33 14.78 -1.76
CA TYR A 143 5.65 15.28 -0.57
C TYR A 143 5.94 14.40 0.65
N ILE A 144 5.96 13.09 0.48
CA ILE A 144 6.27 12.13 1.56
C ILE A 144 7.73 12.24 1.98
N SER A 145 8.67 12.32 1.04
CA SER A 145 10.09 12.50 1.35
C SER A 145 10.36 13.81 2.09
N ARG A 146 9.62 14.88 1.75
CA ARG A 146 9.66 16.14 2.49
C ARG A 146 9.07 16.01 3.90
N ALA A 147 8.01 15.23 4.07
CA ALA A 147 7.42 14.99 5.39
C ALA A 147 8.40 14.33 6.37
N VAL A 148 9.37 13.56 5.87
CA VAL A 148 10.40 12.90 6.69
C VAL A 148 11.74 13.64 6.73
N SER A 149 11.90 14.74 5.99
CA SER A 149 13.13 15.55 6.02
C SER A 149 13.19 16.44 7.27
N PRO A 150 14.35 17.05 7.58
CA PRO A 150 14.48 17.95 8.73
C PRO A 150 13.50 19.13 8.72
N GLU A 151 13.26 19.71 7.55
CA GLU A 151 12.36 20.86 7.39
C GLU A 151 10.89 20.48 7.58
N GLY A 152 10.52 19.24 7.27
CA GLY A 152 9.14 18.79 7.26
C GLY A 152 8.27 19.51 6.21
N ILE A 153 6.95 19.36 6.34
CA ILE A 153 5.99 20.05 5.48
C ILE A 153 5.71 21.45 6.03
N ASP A 154 5.03 21.51 7.18
CA ASP A 154 4.64 22.76 7.86
C ASP A 154 5.41 22.96 9.17
N ASN A 155 5.81 21.87 9.83
CA ASN A 155 6.59 21.89 11.05
C ASN A 155 7.88 21.09 10.85
N PRO A 156 9.03 21.59 11.35
CA PRO A 156 10.28 20.85 11.29
C PRO A 156 10.19 19.56 12.11
N ASN A 157 10.90 18.54 11.63
CA ASN A 157 11.14 17.33 12.39
C ASN A 157 12.36 17.53 13.31
N ARG A 158 12.51 16.66 14.29
CA ARG A 158 13.68 16.65 15.18
C ARG A 158 14.59 15.49 14.81
N PRO A 159 15.92 15.61 14.95
CA PRO A 159 16.81 14.45 14.81
C PRO A 159 16.37 13.35 15.76
N TRP A 160 16.41 12.09 15.30
CA TRP A 160 15.96 10.97 16.12
C TRP A 160 16.76 10.81 17.43
N GLU A 161 18.05 11.16 17.39
CA GLU A 161 18.93 11.11 18.57
C GLU A 161 18.49 12.08 19.69
N ASP A 162 17.76 13.14 19.33
CA ASP A 162 17.24 14.13 20.26
C ASP A 162 15.84 13.79 20.78
N ALA A 163 15.27 12.65 20.35
CA ALA A 163 13.86 12.33 20.57
C ALA A 163 13.55 11.70 21.94
N GLY A 164 14.55 11.16 22.65
CA GLY A 164 14.40 10.59 24.00
C GLY A 164 14.11 9.10 24.03
#